data_AF-G1PZA5-F1
#
_entry.id   AF-G1PZA5-F1
#
_cell.length_a   1.000
_cell.length_b   1.000
_cell.length_c   1.000
_cell.angle_alpha   90.00
_cell.angle_beta   90.00
_cell.angle_gamma   90.00
#
_symmetry.space_group_name_H-M   'P 1'
#
loop_
_entity.id
_entity.type
_entity.pdbx_description
1 polymer ?
#
loop_
_entity_poly.entity_id
_entity_poly.type
_entity_poly.pdbx_seq_one_letter_code
_entity_poly.pdbx_strand_id
1 'polypeptide(L)'
;MPSGGDQSPPPPPPPPAAAGSEEEEEEEDDDDDDGEAEESAQPTRTPTPQTQQRFDELCCRLNMDEAARAEAWDSYRSMSETYTINGNDLHWLACALYVACRKSVPTVSKGTAEGNYVSLTRLLRCSEQSLIEFFNKMKKWEEMANLPQDFRERTERLERNFTVSAVIFKKYEPIFQDIFKYP
;
A
#
# COMPACT_ATOMS: atom_id res chain seq x y z
N MET A 1 -5.62 -43.05 47.34
CA MET A 1 -5.23 -41.83 48.07
C MET A 1 -4.54 -40.87 47.08
N PRO A 2 -4.76 -39.55 47.17
CA PRO A 2 -4.72 -38.61 46.05
C PRO A 2 -3.47 -37.70 46.01
N SER A 3 -3.49 -36.74 45.06
CA SER A 3 -2.76 -35.44 45.00
C SER A 3 -1.56 -35.41 44.03
N GLY A 4 -1.39 -34.42 43.15
CA GLY A 4 -2.10 -33.15 42.97
C GLY A 4 -1.96 -32.62 41.55
N GLY A 5 -3.00 -31.93 41.09
CA GLY A 5 -3.04 -31.18 39.84
C GLY A 5 -2.59 -29.73 40.06
N ASP A 6 -1.87 -29.20 39.07
CA ASP A 6 -1.48 -27.80 38.98
C ASP A 6 -2.65 -27.01 38.39
N GLN A 7 -3.25 -26.11 39.19
CA GLN A 7 -4.40 -25.27 38.82
C GLN A 7 -3.92 -23.85 38.50
N SER A 8 -4.18 -23.39 37.28
CA SER A 8 -4.12 -21.97 36.91
C SER A 8 -5.24 -21.17 37.61
N PRO A 9 -5.00 -19.91 38.02
CA PRO A 9 -6.00 -19.09 38.68
C PRO A 9 -7.07 -18.55 37.71
N PRO A 10 -8.31 -18.30 38.18
CA PRO A 10 -9.43 -17.84 37.37
C PRO A 10 -9.39 -16.32 37.07
N PRO A 11 -10.06 -15.85 36.01
CA PRO A 11 -10.16 -14.43 35.67
C PRO A 11 -11.11 -13.65 36.61
N PRO A 12 -10.90 -12.33 36.76
CA PRO A 12 -11.73 -11.48 37.63
C PRO A 12 -13.14 -11.23 37.08
N PRO A 13 -14.11 -10.93 37.97
CA PRO A 13 -15.53 -10.82 37.64
C PRO A 13 -15.88 -9.51 36.91
N PRO A 14 -16.98 -9.50 36.11
CA PRO A 14 -17.49 -8.30 35.46
C PRO A 14 -18.22 -7.37 36.44
N PRO A 15 -18.27 -6.04 36.16
CA PRO A 15 -19.00 -5.07 36.97
C PRO A 15 -20.54 -5.24 36.87
N PRO A 16 -21.30 -4.80 37.90
CA PRO A 16 -22.72 -5.11 38.06
C PRO A 16 -23.65 -4.20 37.22
N ALA A 17 -24.81 -4.78 36.90
CA ALA A 17 -25.90 -4.22 36.10
C ALA A 17 -26.80 -3.24 36.87
N ALA A 18 -27.35 -2.27 36.15
CA ALA A 18 -28.58 -1.55 36.48
C ALA A 18 -29.28 -1.20 35.15
N ALA A 19 -30.59 -1.12 35.00
CA ALA A 19 -31.79 -1.69 35.61
C ALA A 19 -32.95 -1.03 34.82
N GLY A 20 -33.99 -1.80 34.49
CA GLY A 20 -35.28 -1.32 33.92
C GLY A 20 -35.25 -1.09 32.41
N SER A 21 -36.32 -1.26 31.64
CA SER A 21 -37.71 -1.69 31.85
C SER A 21 -38.36 -1.73 30.45
N GLU A 22 -39.40 -2.56 30.26
CA GLU A 22 -40.61 -2.35 29.41
C GLU A 22 -40.41 -2.11 27.88
N GLU A 23 -40.79 -3.02 26.98
CA GLU A 23 -42.13 -3.27 26.37
C GLU A 23 -42.60 -2.23 25.32
N GLU A 24 -43.14 -2.77 24.20
CA GLU A 24 -44.09 -2.20 23.19
C GLU A 24 -43.54 -1.20 22.12
N GLU A 25 -43.65 -1.50 20.81
CA GLU A 25 -44.77 -1.20 19.84
C GLU A 25 -45.07 0.31 19.74
N GLU A 26 -45.40 1.01 18.65
CA GLU A 26 -45.54 0.88 17.19
C GLU A 26 -45.82 2.34 16.69
N GLU A 27 -45.75 2.58 15.36
CA GLU A 27 -46.39 3.68 14.54
C GLU A 27 -45.86 5.14 14.65
N GLU A 28 -45.32 5.73 13.57
CA GLU A 28 -45.96 6.46 12.43
C GLU A 28 -46.51 7.86 12.79
N ASP A 29 -45.90 8.94 12.28
CA ASP A 29 -46.53 9.99 11.46
C ASP A 29 -45.65 11.25 11.29
N ASP A 30 -45.81 11.85 10.10
CA ASP A 30 -45.22 13.06 9.51
C ASP A 30 -45.05 14.31 10.40
N ASP A 31 -43.97 15.05 10.18
CA ASP A 31 -44.02 16.52 10.05
C ASP A 31 -42.78 17.03 9.28
N ASP A 32 -43.04 17.71 8.15
CA ASP A 32 -42.10 18.52 7.37
C ASP A 32 -41.43 19.60 8.26
N ASP A 33 -40.09 19.67 8.28
CA ASP A 33 -39.36 20.91 8.62
C ASP A 33 -38.15 21.09 7.70
N ASP A 34 -38.28 22.09 6.85
CA ASP A 34 -37.32 22.59 5.88
C ASP A 34 -36.26 23.43 6.62
N GLY A 35 -35.01 22.98 6.64
CA GLY A 35 -33.92 23.63 7.38
C GLY A 35 -32.56 23.36 6.76
N GLU A 36 -32.11 24.30 5.95
CA GLU A 36 -30.90 24.27 5.15
C GLU A 36 -29.58 24.00 5.90
N ALA A 37 -28.69 23.29 5.19
CA ALA A 37 -27.25 23.51 5.12
C ALA A 37 -26.43 23.49 6.42
N GLU A 38 -25.85 22.33 6.72
CA GLU A 38 -24.40 22.27 6.99
C GLU A 38 -23.74 21.31 6.01
N GLU A 39 -23.25 21.91 4.93
CA GLU A 39 -22.30 21.36 3.98
C GLU A 39 -21.03 20.91 4.72
N SER A 40 -21.06 19.67 5.21
CA SER A 40 -19.83 18.92 5.49
C SER A 40 -19.30 18.38 4.16
N ALA A 41 -18.96 19.28 3.23
CA ALA A 41 -18.27 18.92 2.01
C ALA A 41 -16.90 18.35 2.40
N GLN A 42 -16.80 17.01 2.41
CA GLN A 42 -15.51 16.36 2.31
C GLN A 42 -14.80 16.95 1.09
N PRO A 43 -13.57 17.45 1.21
CA PRO A 43 -12.90 18.04 0.08
C PRO A 43 -12.67 16.91 -0.93
N THR A 44 -13.36 16.96 -2.06
CA THR A 44 -12.99 16.21 -3.26
C THR A 44 -11.58 16.67 -3.64
N ARG A 45 -10.58 15.94 -3.16
CA ARG A 45 -9.16 16.25 -3.37
C ARG A 45 -8.80 15.83 -4.79
N THR A 46 -8.96 16.76 -5.72
CA THR A 46 -8.36 16.62 -7.04
C THR A 46 -6.84 16.70 -6.90
N PRO A 47 -6.08 15.88 -7.66
CA PRO A 47 -4.62 15.95 -7.64
C PRO A 47 -4.16 17.36 -8.05
N THR A 48 -3.25 17.94 -7.26
CA THR A 48 -2.80 19.32 -7.50
C THR A 48 -1.99 19.43 -8.80
N PRO A 49 -1.98 20.60 -9.47
CA PRO A 49 -1.13 20.82 -10.64
C PRO A 49 0.36 20.57 -10.36
N GLN A 50 0.81 20.80 -9.12
CA GLN A 50 2.18 20.53 -8.69
C GLN A 50 2.49 19.03 -8.64
N THR A 51 1.53 18.21 -8.20
CA THR A 51 1.66 16.74 -8.20
C THR A 51 1.80 16.21 -9.61
N GLN A 52 1.03 16.75 -10.56
CA GLN A 52 1.13 16.39 -11.99
C GLN A 52 2.48 16.76 -12.58
N GLN A 53 2.97 17.99 -12.34
CA GLN A 53 4.28 18.42 -12.83
C GLN A 53 5.41 17.50 -12.34
N ARG A 54 5.42 17.16 -11.04
CA ARG A 54 6.41 16.25 -10.46
C ARG A 54 6.32 14.84 -11.04
N PHE A 55 5.11 14.38 -11.34
CA PHE A 55 4.89 13.11 -12.02
C PHE A 55 5.46 13.14 -13.45
N ASP A 56 5.21 14.21 -14.20
CA ASP A 56 5.73 14.36 -15.56
C ASP A 56 7.27 14.36 -15.57
N GLU A 57 7.88 15.08 -14.62
CA GLU A 57 9.33 15.07 -14.41
C GLU A 57 9.86 13.66 -14.08
N LEU A 58 9.16 12.91 -13.22
CA LEU A 58 9.50 11.52 -12.90
C LEU A 58 9.43 10.63 -14.16
N CYS A 59 8.35 10.72 -14.94
CA CYS A 59 8.19 9.98 -16.18
C CYS A 59 9.24 10.34 -17.22
N CYS A 60 9.64 11.61 -17.32
CA CYS A 60 10.75 12.05 -18.18
C CYS A 60 12.09 11.43 -17.73
N ARG A 61 12.40 11.47 -16.43
CA ARG A 61 13.63 10.87 -15.87
C ARG A 61 13.70 9.36 -16.08
N LEU A 62 12.56 8.69 -16.13
CA LEU A 62 12.45 7.25 -16.36
C LEU A 62 12.33 6.88 -17.85
N ASN A 63 12.17 7.87 -18.74
CA ASN A 63 11.93 7.68 -20.17
C ASN A 63 10.69 6.82 -20.44
N MET A 64 9.60 7.13 -19.74
CA MET A 64 8.32 6.43 -19.88
C MET A 64 7.60 6.82 -21.17
N ASP A 65 6.99 5.82 -21.80
CA ASP A 65 6.08 6.01 -22.91
C ASP A 65 4.75 6.62 -22.44
N GLU A 66 4.06 7.26 -23.37
CA GLU A 66 2.83 8.00 -23.09
C GLU A 66 1.71 7.09 -22.57
N ALA A 67 1.63 5.85 -23.06
CA ALA A 67 0.61 4.90 -22.65
C ALA A 67 0.76 4.51 -21.17
N ALA A 68 1.96 4.12 -20.75
CA ALA A 68 2.23 3.78 -19.35
C ALA A 68 2.12 5.01 -18.42
N ARG A 69 2.53 6.20 -18.89
CA ARG A 69 2.34 7.47 -18.15
C ARG A 69 0.85 7.74 -17.90
N ALA A 70 0.03 7.67 -18.94
CA ALA A 70 -1.40 7.93 -18.85
C ALA A 70 -2.11 6.91 -17.94
N GLU A 71 -1.85 5.61 -18.11
CA GLU A 71 -2.44 4.55 -17.27
C GLU A 71 -2.10 4.75 -15.79
N ALA A 72 -0.84 5.07 -15.47
CA ALA A 72 -0.41 5.31 -14.11
C ALA A 72 -1.07 6.55 -13.50
N TRP A 73 -1.19 7.64 -14.27
CA TRP A 73 -1.82 8.88 -13.82
C TRP A 73 -3.32 8.73 -13.58
N ASP A 74 -4.02 8.06 -14.48
CA ASP A 74 -5.46 7.82 -14.34
C ASP A 74 -5.76 6.86 -13.19
N SER A 75 -4.94 5.81 -13.02
CA SER A 75 -5.04 4.94 -11.85
C SER A 75 -4.84 5.72 -10.55
N TYR A 76 -3.87 6.63 -10.48
CA TYR A 76 -3.66 7.46 -9.30
C TYR A 76 -4.81 8.43 -9.04
N ARG A 77 -5.35 9.08 -10.08
CA ARG A 77 -6.51 9.97 -9.93
C ARG A 77 -7.71 9.22 -9.36
N SER A 78 -8.04 8.07 -9.94
CA SER A 78 -9.15 7.22 -9.46
C SER A 78 -8.93 6.75 -8.00
N MET A 79 -7.69 6.37 -7.65
CA MET A 79 -7.36 5.99 -6.27
C MET A 79 -7.48 7.18 -5.31
N SER A 80 -7.05 8.37 -5.73
CA SER A 80 -7.05 9.58 -4.89
C SER A 80 -8.46 10.11 -4.59
N GLU A 81 -9.40 9.84 -5.49
CA GLU A 81 -10.81 10.17 -5.30
C GLU A 81 -11.51 9.17 -4.36
N THR A 82 -11.11 7.89 -4.42
CA THR A 82 -11.78 6.80 -3.69
C THR A 82 -11.19 6.54 -2.30
N TYR A 83 -9.88 6.78 -2.12
CA TYR A 83 -9.15 6.42 -0.89
C TYR A 83 -8.34 7.59 -0.33
N THR A 84 -8.14 7.59 0.99
CA THR A 84 -7.25 8.56 1.64
C THR A 84 -5.78 8.17 1.42
N ILE A 85 -5.19 8.69 0.34
CA ILE A 85 -3.77 8.52 0.02
C ILE A 85 -2.93 9.41 0.96
N ASN A 86 -2.34 8.80 1.98
CA ASN A 86 -1.52 9.52 2.97
C ASN A 86 -0.02 9.44 2.66
N GLY A 87 0.69 10.55 2.91
CA GLY A 87 2.15 10.68 2.74
C GLY A 87 2.55 11.33 1.41
N ASN A 88 3.76 11.02 0.93
CA ASN A 88 4.28 11.60 -0.32
C ASN A 88 3.54 11.07 -1.56
N ASP A 89 2.95 11.95 -2.35
CA ASP A 89 2.25 11.61 -3.60
C ASP A 89 3.16 10.93 -4.62
N LEU A 90 4.41 11.38 -4.73
CA LEU A 90 5.37 10.84 -5.69
C LEU A 90 5.67 9.35 -5.44
N HIS A 91 5.58 8.93 -4.18
CA HIS A 91 5.77 7.54 -3.77
C HIS A 91 4.61 6.66 -4.23
N TRP A 92 3.38 7.16 -4.15
CA TRP A 92 2.19 6.45 -4.63
C TRP A 92 2.14 6.42 -6.16
N LEU A 93 2.52 7.51 -6.81
CA LEU A 93 2.69 7.57 -8.26
C LEU A 93 3.78 6.58 -8.73
N ALA A 94 4.85 6.40 -7.97
CA ALA A 94 5.84 5.37 -8.26
C ALA A 94 5.24 3.95 -8.19
N CYS A 95 4.34 3.66 -7.24
CA CYS A 95 3.60 2.40 -7.19
C CYS A 95 2.68 2.24 -8.42
N ALA A 96 1.92 3.27 -8.77
CA ALA A 96 1.05 3.28 -9.95
C ALA A 96 1.84 2.99 -11.23
N LEU A 97 2.98 3.67 -11.39
CA LEU A 97 3.87 3.51 -12.54
C LEU A 97 4.48 2.12 -12.59
N TYR A 98 4.94 1.59 -11.45
CA TYR A 98 5.45 0.23 -11.37
C TYR A 98 4.43 -0.81 -11.84
N VAL A 99 3.16 -0.63 -11.46
CA VAL A 99 2.05 -1.49 -11.89
C VAL A 99 1.82 -1.37 -13.39
N ALA A 100 1.68 -0.15 -13.93
CA ALA A 100 1.44 0.08 -15.36
C ALA A 100 2.54 -0.58 -16.22
N CYS A 101 3.81 -0.39 -15.85
CA CYS A 101 4.94 -0.99 -16.56
C CYS A 101 4.90 -2.52 -16.60
N ARG A 102 4.41 -3.15 -15.52
CA ARG A 102 4.37 -4.61 -15.38
C ARG A 102 3.05 -5.25 -15.83
N LYS A 103 1.98 -4.47 -15.94
CA LYS A 103 0.73 -4.87 -16.61
C LYS A 103 0.90 -4.93 -18.12
N SER A 104 1.75 -4.07 -18.69
CA SER A 104 2.06 -4.10 -20.12
C SER A 104 2.71 -5.44 -20.51
N VAL A 105 1.97 -6.28 -21.23
CA VAL A 105 2.46 -7.56 -21.74
C VAL A 105 3.26 -7.28 -23.00
N PRO A 106 4.55 -7.65 -23.11
CA PRO A 106 5.25 -7.50 -24.38
C PRO A 106 4.93 -8.75 -25.21
N THR A 107 4.34 -8.49 -26.37
CA THR A 107 4.15 -9.47 -27.43
C THR A 107 5.51 -9.86 -28.00
N VAL A 108 6.19 -10.84 -27.40
CA VAL A 108 7.18 -11.66 -28.10
C VAL A 108 6.95 -13.12 -27.73
N SER A 109 6.57 -13.88 -28.77
CA SER A 109 6.51 -15.33 -28.82
C SER A 109 7.61 -16.03 -27.99
N LYS A 110 7.18 -16.94 -27.10
CA LYS A 110 8.01 -17.96 -26.43
C LYS A 110 9.20 -17.44 -25.62
N GLY A 111 8.93 -17.02 -24.39
CA GLY A 111 9.93 -16.98 -23.31
C GLY A 111 10.05 -15.62 -22.63
N THR A 112 9.14 -15.36 -21.67
CA THR A 112 9.26 -14.36 -20.59
C THR A 112 10.12 -13.13 -20.90
N ALA A 113 9.67 -12.27 -21.81
CA ALA A 113 9.87 -10.85 -21.62
C ALA A 113 8.60 -10.37 -20.90
N GLU A 114 8.73 -9.86 -19.68
CA GLU A 114 7.71 -8.98 -19.10
C GLU A 114 8.07 -7.54 -19.55
N GLY A 115 7.08 -6.65 -19.71
CA GLY A 115 7.05 -5.44 -20.57
C GLY A 115 8.17 -4.41 -20.43
N ASN A 116 7.87 -3.13 -20.67
CA ASN A 116 8.83 -2.04 -20.60
C ASN A 116 9.36 -1.92 -19.14
N TYR A 117 10.38 -2.71 -18.80
CA TYR A 117 10.76 -2.96 -17.41
C TYR A 117 11.51 -1.74 -16.88
N VAL A 118 10.80 -0.87 -16.16
CA VAL A 118 11.47 0.13 -15.34
C VAL A 118 12.22 -0.61 -14.24
N SER A 119 13.55 -0.46 -14.22
CA SER A 119 14.37 -0.95 -13.13
C SER A 119 13.84 -0.39 -11.81
N LEU A 120 13.46 -1.26 -10.88
CA LEU A 120 12.96 -0.85 -9.56
C LEU A 120 13.95 0.08 -8.87
N THR A 121 15.26 -0.21 -8.96
CA THR A 121 16.31 0.66 -8.42
C THR A 121 16.26 2.07 -9.02
N ARG A 122 16.03 2.19 -10.33
CA ARG A 122 15.92 3.50 -11.00
C ARG A 122 14.67 4.24 -10.55
N LEU A 123 13.53 3.55 -10.49
CA LEU A 123 12.26 4.11 -10.00
C LEU A 123 12.43 4.71 -8.61
N LEU A 124 12.98 3.93 -7.67
CA LEU A 124 13.18 4.34 -6.28
C LEU A 124 14.14 5.51 -6.12
N ARG A 125 15.22 5.54 -6.90
CA ARG A 125 16.15 6.67 -6.93
C ARG A 125 15.51 7.93 -7.52
N CYS A 126 14.59 7.78 -8.46
CA CYS A 126 13.90 8.92 -9.06
C CYS A 126 12.78 9.47 -8.18
N SER A 127 12.12 8.62 -7.40
CA SER A 127 11.08 9.04 -6.45
C SER A 127 11.58 9.31 -5.03
N GLU A 128 12.89 9.14 -4.78
CA GLU A 128 13.52 9.30 -3.46
C GLU A 128 12.89 8.41 -2.36
N GLN A 129 12.35 7.26 -2.78
CA GLN A 129 11.67 6.32 -1.90
C GLN A 129 12.60 5.17 -1.51
N SER A 130 12.66 4.82 -0.21
CA SER A 130 13.39 3.63 0.20
C SER A 130 12.69 2.35 -0.27
N LEU A 131 13.45 1.28 -0.48
CA LEU A 131 12.89 0.01 -0.93
C LEU A 131 11.88 -0.60 0.07
N ILE A 132 12.08 -0.37 1.38
CA ILE A 132 11.16 -0.82 2.43
C ILE A 132 9.84 -0.04 2.37
N GLU A 133 9.91 1.30 2.25
CA GLU A 133 8.71 2.13 2.08
C GLU A 133 7.93 1.77 0.82
N PHE A 134 8.64 1.47 -0.26
CA PHE A 134 8.03 0.99 -1.50
C PHE A 134 7.22 -0.28 -1.26
N PHE A 135 7.78 -1.33 -0.66
CA PHE A 135 7.02 -2.56 -0.43
C PHE A 135 5.80 -2.34 0.47
N ASN A 136 5.92 -1.50 1.50
CA ASN A 136 4.80 -1.17 2.38
C ASN A 136 3.67 -0.43 1.65
N LYS A 137 4.01 0.53 0.79
CA LYS A 137 3.02 1.27 -0.02
C LYS A 137 2.48 0.43 -1.16
N MET A 138 3.31 -0.40 -1.77
CA MET A 138 2.93 -1.30 -2.86
C MET A 138 1.88 -2.31 -2.41
N LYS A 139 2.01 -2.90 -1.22
CA LYS A 139 0.98 -3.79 -0.65
C LYS A 139 -0.38 -3.10 -0.53
N LYS A 140 -0.40 -1.88 0.03
CA LYS A 140 -1.62 -1.07 0.12
C LYS A 140 -2.18 -0.74 -1.25
N TRP A 141 -1.31 -0.39 -2.21
CA TRP A 141 -1.73 -0.12 -3.58
C TRP A 141 -2.33 -1.35 -4.26
N GLU A 142 -1.74 -2.53 -4.07
CA GLU A 142 -2.25 -3.80 -4.59
C GLU A 142 -3.65 -4.12 -4.04
N GLU A 143 -3.86 -3.90 -2.74
CA GLU A 143 -5.15 -4.02 -2.07
C GLU A 143 -6.18 -3.04 -2.63
N MET A 144 -5.87 -1.74 -2.64
CA MET A 144 -6.78 -0.70 -3.12
C MET A 144 -7.14 -0.91 -4.60
N ALA A 145 -6.16 -1.20 -5.46
CA ALA A 145 -6.34 -1.38 -6.90
C ALA A 145 -6.89 -2.76 -7.29
N ASN A 146 -7.20 -3.61 -6.30
CA ASN A 146 -7.69 -4.98 -6.48
C ASN A 146 -6.87 -5.79 -7.51
N LEU A 147 -5.53 -5.76 -7.39
CA LEU A 147 -4.68 -6.42 -8.37
C LEU A 147 -4.77 -7.96 -8.28
N PRO A 148 -4.57 -8.69 -9.40
CA PRO A 148 -4.60 -10.14 -9.41
C PRO A 148 -3.55 -10.76 -8.47
N GLN A 149 -3.88 -11.93 -7.89
CA GLN A 149 -3.02 -12.64 -6.95
C GLN A 149 -1.62 -12.92 -7.52
N ASP A 150 -1.54 -13.33 -8.79
CA ASP A 150 -0.28 -13.57 -9.49
C ASP A 150 0.66 -12.36 -9.49
N PHE A 151 0.11 -11.13 -9.50
CA PHE A 151 0.90 -9.91 -9.44
C PHE A 151 1.46 -9.70 -8.03
N ARG A 152 0.60 -9.85 -7.02
CA ARG A 152 0.96 -9.71 -5.59
C ARG A 152 2.07 -10.69 -5.21
N GLU A 153 1.94 -11.96 -5.62
CA GLU A 153 2.95 -12.99 -5.36
C GLU A 153 4.31 -12.66 -5.97
N ARG A 154 4.36 -12.00 -7.14
CA ARG A 154 5.61 -11.55 -7.76
C ARG A 154 6.26 -10.43 -6.94
N THR A 155 5.46 -9.47 -6.45
CA THR A 155 5.95 -8.39 -5.57
C THR A 155 6.44 -8.96 -4.23
N GLU A 156 5.69 -9.87 -3.61
CA GLU A 156 6.08 -10.54 -2.37
C GLU A 156 7.34 -11.39 -2.53
N ARG A 157 7.48 -12.10 -3.65
CA ARG A 157 8.70 -12.86 -3.95
C ARG A 157 9.90 -11.92 -4.07
N LEU A 158 9.73 -10.74 -4.67
CA LEU A 158 10.78 -9.73 -4.77
C LEU A 158 11.18 -9.20 -3.38
N GLU A 159 10.22 -8.91 -2.50
CA GLU A 159 10.47 -8.50 -1.12
C GLU A 159 11.19 -9.59 -0.30
N ARG A 160 10.77 -10.84 -0.43
CA ARG A 160 11.43 -11.99 0.23
C ARG A 160 12.88 -12.14 -0.23
N ASN A 161 13.12 -12.10 -1.54
CA ASN A 161 14.46 -12.18 -2.11
C ASN A 161 15.37 -11.06 -1.62
N PHE A 162 14.83 -9.84 -1.53
CA PHE A 162 15.56 -8.71 -0.95
C PHE A 162 15.88 -8.95 0.52
N THR A 163 14.90 -9.38 1.32
CA THR A 163 15.08 -9.65 2.75
C THR A 163 16.18 -10.70 2.99
N VAL A 164 16.16 -11.81 2.24
CA VAL A 164 17.20 -12.84 2.30
C VAL A 164 18.57 -12.24 1.98
N SER A 165 18.68 -11.47 0.89
CA SER A 165 19.94 -10.84 0.46
C SER A 165 20.47 -9.85 1.50
N ALA A 166 19.59 -9.01 2.07
CA ALA A 166 19.94 -8.03 3.09
C ALA A 166 20.42 -8.70 4.39
N VAL A 167 19.76 -9.79 4.81
CA VAL A 167 20.18 -10.58 5.97
C VAL A 167 21.53 -11.23 5.75
N ILE A 168 21.77 -11.83 4.57
CA ILE A 168 23.07 -12.43 4.22
C ILE A 168 24.16 -11.35 4.22
N PHE A 169 23.92 -10.21 3.58
CA PHE A 169 24.88 -9.10 3.54
C PHE A 169 25.24 -8.62 4.96
N LYS A 170 24.23 -8.44 5.82
CA LYS A 170 24.44 -8.06 7.22
C LYS A 170 25.26 -9.09 8.00
N LYS A 171 25.09 -10.39 7.72
CA LYS A 171 25.91 -11.45 8.34
C LYS A 171 27.33 -11.51 7.77
N TYR A 172 27.51 -11.15 6.51
CA TYR A 172 28.81 -11.18 5.84
C TYR A 172 29.74 -10.05 6.32
N GLU A 173 29.20 -8.86 6.62
CA GLU A 173 29.96 -7.70 7.08
C GLU A 173 30.98 -8.00 8.21
N PRO A 174 30.59 -8.59 9.37
CA PRO A 174 31.55 -8.89 10.43
C PRO A 174 32.59 -9.96 10.02
N ILE A 175 32.22 -10.93 9.17
CA ILE A 175 33.14 -11.96 8.66
C ILE A 175 34.19 -11.32 7.76
N PHE A 176 33.76 -10.40 6.88
CA PHE A 176 34.65 -9.67 6.00
C PHE A 176 35.65 -8.82 6.80
N GLN A 177 35.19 -8.09 7.81
CA GLN A 177 36.07 -7.29 8.68
C GLN A 177 37.06 -8.13 9.50
N ASP A 178 36.70 -9.36 9.87
CA ASP A 178 37.62 -10.26 10.59
C ASP A 178 38.72 -10.81 9.67
N ILE A 179 38.39 -11.15 8.42
CA ILE A 179 39.34 -11.69 7.44
C ILE A 179 40.22 -10.59 6.83
N PHE A 180 39.61 -9.47 6.45
CA PHE A 180 40.29 -8.37 5.75
C PHE A 180 40.57 -7.22 6.73
N LYS A 181 41.64 -7.37 7.51
CA LYS A 181 42.14 -6.30 8.38
C LYS A 181 42.96 -5.30 7.57
N TYR A 182 42.72 -4.01 7.80
CA TYR A 182 43.54 -2.95 7.23
C TYR A 182 44.97 -3.06 7.83
N PRO A 183 46.04 -2.99 7.03
CA PRO A 183 47.41 -3.08 7.52
C PRO A 183 47.79 -1.91 8.45
#